data_AF-A0A142XF92-F1
#
_entry.id   AF-A0A142XF92-F1
#
_cell.length_a   1.000
_cell.length_b   1.000
_cell.length_c   1.000
_cell.angle_alpha   90.00
_cell.angle_beta   90.00
_cell.angle_gamma   90.00
#
_symmetry.space_group_name_H-M   'P 1'
#
loop_
_entity.id
_entity.type
_entity.pdbx_description
1 polymer ?
#
loop_
_entity_poly.entity_id
_entity_poly.type
_entity_poly.pdbx_seq_one_letter_code
_entity_poly.pdbx_strand_id
1 'polypeptide(L)' 'MSPTEVLVPCLDIGAGTQTATIRDARTKKPVRLSGVKKLVLVDRRACVSLRVISEERGQALVRVSDNVFAWVVPHVTER' A
#
# COMPACT_ATOMS: atom_id res chain seq x y z
N MET A 1 7.78 8.14 18.39
CA MET A 1 6.95 8.47 17.22
C MET A 1 6.22 7.20 16.80
N SER A 2 4.89 7.25 16.69
CA SER A 2 4.11 6.16 16.12
C SER A 2 4.47 6.01 14.63
N PRO A 3 4.49 4.78 14.09
CA PRO A 3 4.78 4.59 12.67
C PRO A 3 3.70 5.25 11.82
N THR A 4 4.11 6.07 10.85
CA THR A 4 3.20 6.67 9.87
C THR A 4 2.65 5.59 8.95
N GLU A 5 1.33 5.57 8.78
CA GLU A 5 0.64 4.69 7.84
C GLU A 5 0.05 5.49 6.69
N VAL A 6 0.02 4.88 5.51
CA VAL A 6 -0.60 5.47 4.31
C VAL A 6 -1.60 4.51 3.72
N LEU A 7 -2.73 5.05 3.26
CA LEU A 7 -3.72 4.30 2.53
C LEU A 7 -3.36 4.29 1.05
N VAL A 8 -3.17 3.09 0.49
CA VAL A 8 -2.80 2.89 -0.91
C VAL A 8 -3.93 2.17 -1.63
N PRO A 9 -4.42 2.69 -2.76
CA PRO A 9 -5.55 2.10 -3.47
C PRO A 9 -5.12 0.78 -4.13
N CYS A 10 -5.92 -0.25 -3.93
CA CYS A 10 -5.72 -1.57 -4.52
C CYS A 10 -6.18 -1.54 -5.97
N LEU A 11 -5.41 -2.20 -6.85
CA LEU A 11 -5.80 -2.53 -8.21
C LEU A 11 -6.73 -3.76 -8.24
N ASP A 12 -6.45 -4.72 -7.37
CA ASP A 12 -7.17 -5.99 -7.25
C ASP A 12 -7.09 -6.51 -5.81
N ILE A 13 -8.09 -7.28 -5.39
CA ILE A 13 -8.17 -7.89 -4.06
C ILE A 13 -8.43 -9.39 -4.23
N GLY A 14 -7.52 -10.22 -3.73
CA GLY A 14 -7.67 -11.66 -3.77
C GLY A 14 -8.73 -12.13 -2.78
N ALA A 15 -9.93 -12.47 -3.28
CA ALA A 15 -10.99 -13.06 -2.47
C ALA A 15 -10.49 -14.31 -1.73
N GLY A 16 -10.61 -14.31 -0.40
CA GLY A 16 -10.24 -15.44 0.45
C GLY A 16 -8.73 -15.70 0.64
N THR A 17 -7.84 -14.93 0.01
CA THR A 17 -6.38 -15.18 0.07
C THR A 17 -5.58 -14.15 0.88
N GLN A 18 -6.25 -13.15 1.48
CA GLN A 18 -5.58 -12.03 2.17
C GLN A 18 -4.47 -11.40 1.32
N THR A 19 -4.69 -11.34 0.00
CA THR A 19 -3.77 -10.70 -0.93
C THR A 19 -4.41 -9.48 -1.55
N ALA A 20 -3.62 -8.47 -1.86
CA ALA A 20 -4.05 -7.30 -2.62
C ALA A 20 -2.95 -6.93 -3.62
N THR A 21 -3.31 -6.31 -4.72
CA THR A 21 -2.34 -5.80 -5.68
C THR A 21 -2.34 -4.29 -5.65
N ILE A 22 -1.18 -3.66 -5.54
CA ILE A 22 -1.00 -2.21 -5.67
C ILE A 22 -0.14 -1.90 -6.89
N ARG A 23 -0.01 -0.63 -7.25
CA ARG A 23 0.86 -0.17 -8.33
C ARG A 23 2.11 0.48 -7.75
N ASP A 24 3.28 0.00 -8.14
CA ASP A 24 4.53 0.68 -7.82
C ASP A 24 4.60 2.02 -8.58
N ALA A 25 4.85 3.10 -7.84
CA ALA A 25 4.79 4.46 -8.34
C ALA A 25 5.92 4.79 -9.33
N ARG A 26 7.09 4.13 -9.21
CA ARG A 26 8.26 4.37 -10.06
C ARG A 26 8.22 3.54 -11.33
N THR A 27 7.98 2.24 -11.19
CA THR A 27 8.02 1.28 -12.30
C THR A 27 6.68 1.12 -13.01
N LYS A 28 5.58 1.60 -12.40
CA LYS A 28 4.20 1.40 -12.84
C LYS A 28 3.75 -0.07 -12.90
N LYS A 29 4.57 -1.00 -12.42
CA LYS A 29 4.27 -2.43 -12.40
C LYS A 29 3.35 -2.77 -11.22
N PRO A 30 2.48 -3.79 -11.37
CA PRO A 30 1.71 -4.31 -10.25
C PRO A 30 2.63 -5.00 -9.24
N VAL A 31 2.34 -4.80 -7.95
CA VAL A 31 3.05 -5.43 -6.83
C VAL A 31 2.01 -6.12 -5.96
N ARG A 32 2.17 -7.43 -5.78
CA ARG A 32 1.26 -8.23 -4.96
C ARG A 32 1.71 -8.21 -3.50
N LEU A 33 0.79 -7.83 -2.65
CA LEU A 33 0.88 -7.89 -1.20
C LEU A 33 0.33 -9.24 -0.73
N SER A 34 0.98 -9.82 0.28
CA SER A 34 0.50 -11.02 0.97
C SER A 34 0.30 -10.73 2.45
N GLY A 35 -0.67 -11.38 3.08
CA GLY A 35 -0.98 -11.15 4.50
C GLY A 35 -1.62 -9.79 4.78
N VAL A 36 -2.40 -9.26 3.83
CA VAL A 36 -3.18 -8.03 4.01
C VAL A 36 -4.29 -8.29 5.02
N LYS A 37 -4.10 -7.79 6.24
CA LYS A 37 -5.06 -7.97 7.35
C LYS A 37 -6.16 -6.91 7.38
N LYS A 38 -5.89 -5.72 6.85
CA LYS A 38 -6.79 -4.58 6.92
C LYS A 38 -6.96 -3.96 5.54
N LEU A 39 -8.20 -3.98 5.06
CA LEU A 39 -8.65 -3.23 3.88
C LEU A 39 -9.61 -2.14 4.37
N VAL A 40 -9.45 -0.94 3.83
CA VAL A 40 -10.25 0.24 4.17
C VAL A 40 -10.89 0.72 2.87
N LEU A 41 -12.19 0.98 2.88
CA LEU A 41 -12.87 1.55 1.73
C LEU A 41 -12.79 3.09 1.82
N VAL A 42 -12.18 3.73 0.83
CA VAL A 42 -12.07 5.19 0.70
C VAL A 42 -12.55 5.58 -0.69
N ASP A 43 -13.50 6.50 -0.81
CA ASP A 43 -14.04 6.97 -2.10
C ASP A 43 -14.42 5.83 -3.06
N ARG A 44 -15.08 4.79 -2.53
CA ARG A 44 -15.46 3.55 -3.25
C ARG A 44 -14.30 2.73 -3.80
N ARG A 45 -13.07 3.01 -3.36
CA ARG A 45 -11.86 2.23 -3.67
C ARG A 45 -11.40 1.49 -2.43
N ALA A 46 -11.11 0.21 -2.59
CA ALA A 46 -10.45 -0.53 -1.53
C ALA A 46 -9.00 -0.09 -1.43
N CYS A 47 -8.57 0.26 -0.23
CA CYS A 47 -7.24 0.70 0.10
C CYS A 47 -6.63 -0.24 1.13
N VAL A 48 -5.32 -0.42 1.06
CA VAL A 48 -4.54 -1.11 2.09
C VAL A 48 -3.79 -0.07 2.92
N SER A 49 -3.79 -0.25 4.24
CA SER A 49 -2.91 0.54 5.12
C SER A 49 -1.53 -0.07 5.09
N LEU A 50 -0.52 0.72 4.71
CA LEU A 50 0.87 0.29 4.65
C LEU A 50 1.74 1.20 5.49
N ARG A 51 2.65 0.59 6.24
CA ARG A 51 3.61 1.31 7.06
C ARG A 51 4.68 1.96 6.20
N VAL A 52 4.87 3.25 6.39
CA VAL A 52 5.90 4.05 5.73
C VAL A 52 7.25 3.79 6.36
N ILE A 53 8.26 3.56 5.51
CA ILE A 53 9.67 3.47 5.90
C ILE A 53 10.37 4.79 5.67
N SER A 54 10.11 5.39 4.51
CA SER A 54 10.63 6.70 4.13
C SER A 54 9.68 7.38 3.15
N GLU A 55 9.81 8.70 3.03
CA GLU A 55 9.04 9.49 2.07
C GLU A 55 10.00 10.28 1.18
N GLU A 56 9.68 10.40 -0.11
CA GLU A 56 10.46 11.16 -1.07
C GLU A 56 9.55 11.74 -2.15
N ARG A 57 9.59 13.07 -2.37
CA ARG A 57 8.88 13.75 -3.46
C ARG A 57 7.39 13.37 -3.57
N GLY A 58 6.68 13.29 -2.45
CA GLY A 58 5.24 12.95 -2.40
C GLY A 58 4.92 11.46 -2.63
N GLN A 59 5.93 10.59 -2.59
CA GLN A 59 5.78 9.14 -2.61
C GLN A 59 6.27 8.56 -1.28
N ALA A 60 5.73 7.42 -0.89
CA ALA A 60 6.16 6.67 0.28
C ALA A 60 6.82 5.36 -0.13
N LEU A 61 7.93 5.01 0.51
CA LEU A 61 8.51 3.67 0.44
C LEU A 61 7.85 2.81 1.52
N VAL A 62 7.26 1.71 1.10
CA VAL A 62 6.55 0.77 1.99
C VAL A 62 7.12 -0.63 1.81
N ARG A 63 7.14 -1.41 2.90
CA ARG A 63 7.44 -2.85 2.82
C ARG A 63 6.16 -3.60 2.48
N VAL A 64 6.21 -4.40 1.41
CA VAL A 64 5.05 -5.15 0.88
C VAL A 64 5.12 -6.64 1.20
N SER A 65 6.32 -7.18 1.45
CA SER A 65 6.57 -8.53 1.98
C SER A 65 8.00 -8.62 2.53
N ASP A 66 8.43 -9.80 2.96
CA ASP A 66 9.82 -10.03 3.40
C ASP A 66 10.80 -9.59 2.30
N ASN A 67 11.63 -8.60 2.65
CA ASN A 67 12.63 -7.98 1.77
C ASN A 67 12.11 -7.38 0.45
N VAL A 68 10.80 -7.23 0.27
CA VAL A 68 10.21 -6.55 -0.89
C VAL A 68 9.67 -5.20 -0.46
N PHE A 69 10.05 -4.18 -1.22
CA PHE A 69 9.66 -2.80 -1.01
C PHE A 69 9.06 -2.25 -2.30
N ALA A 70 8.08 -1.36 -2.16
CA ALA A 70 7.46 -0.67 -3.29
C ALA A 70 7.35 0.80 -2.98
N TRP A 71 7.47 1.63 -4.01
CA TRP A 71 7.11 3.04 -3.91
C TRP A 71 5.63 3.17 -4.19
N VAL A 72 4.92 3.95 -3.38
CA VAL A 72 3.48 4.17 -3.51
C VAL A 72 3.17 5.66 -3.49
N VAL A 73 2.10 6.04 -4.19
CA VAL A 73 1.51 7.37 -4.03
C VAL A 73 0.42 7.23 -2.97
N PRO A 74 0.56 7.86 -1.79
CA PRO A 74 -0.49 7.84 -0.77
C PRO A 74 -1.79 8.42 -1.33
N HIS A 75 -2.91 7.72 -1.10
CA HIS A 75 -4.23 8.25 -1.44
C HIS A 75 -4.75 9.16 -0.33
N VAL A 76 -4.52 8.75 0.92
CA VAL A 76 -4.73 9.52 2.14
C VAL A 76 -3.57 9.21 3.08
N THR A 77 -3.01 10.23 3.72
CA THR A 77 -2.04 10.07 4.80
C THR A 77 -2.82 10.06 6.11
N GLU A 78 -2.87 8.93 6.82
CA GLU A 78 -3.40 8.87 8.18
C GLU A 78 -2.25 9.29 9.12
N ARG A 79 -2.42 10.40 9.85
CA ARG A 79 -1.45 10.91 10.82
C ARG A 79 -1.77 10.44 12.24
#